data_AF-A0AAU6MAN0-F1
#
_entry.id   AF-A0AAU6MAN0-F1
#
_cell.length_a   1.000
_cell.length_b   1.000
_cell.length_c   1.000
_cell.angle_alpha   90.00
_cell.angle_beta   90.00
_cell.angle_gamma   90.00
#
_symmetry.space_group_name_H-M   'P 1'
#
loop_
_entity.id
_entity.type
_entity.pdbx_description
1 polymer ?
#
loop_
_entity_poly.entity_id
_entity_poly.type
_entity_poly.pdbx_seq_one_letter_code
_entity_poly.pdbx_strand_id
1 'polypeptide(L)'
;MVTRIRELYYYDYANDFGLSGFARTVCSRATLRTDAPVVLALAGAEAADEDDQLGTDVRLLLDSPLPDDMLRTLWLAAVRRCFDPAEEHPDTRSWLRRVAEVCPPHVPERGRAEAEVLDEARPRVPEEELRGIVAAEVESAAPALERAVAVPDIVPALLRVVREVDADLGFRLFLRAAKAYSVPIGKEPYARLLGIGDLLAYPGAAVFEELNVCWPPIDPGRRDFGLGRFGLPLLAGVFHGTDWIYLGTVPENLRRAIESDGAYTPGSQATVLLEDVRRLLDSALPDEAVTTLWRTASWRLRVDEAFDADGRTWLEQAAQACLERLAAVDPGYTPYPSPARTDLAEAVLRELREATRSAAEEVRDVAGVLEEVVTTVDPDLGFRLLLDILLAYDVPVTDDQCTRYQALAEQFGYGADHLDDHLSRWRDGVSTSAQQ
;
A
#
# COMPACT_ATOMS: atom_id res chain seq x y z
N MET A 1 -11.73 -12.91 -28.88
CA MET A 1 -11.45 -12.38 -27.54
C MET A 1 -11.12 -10.90 -27.73
N VAL A 2 -11.94 -9.99 -27.21
CA VAL A 2 -11.71 -8.55 -27.38
C VAL A 2 -10.85 -8.08 -26.22
N THR A 3 -9.63 -7.65 -26.50
CA THR A 3 -8.79 -6.96 -25.51
C THR A 3 -9.23 -5.51 -25.48
N ARG A 4 -9.68 -5.02 -24.31
CA ARG A 4 -9.95 -3.60 -24.10
C ARG A 4 -8.70 -2.96 -23.53
N ILE A 5 -8.39 -1.75 -24.01
CA ILE A 5 -7.37 -0.91 -23.42
C ILE A 5 -8.02 -0.21 -22.23
N ARG A 6 -7.43 -0.35 -21.04
CA ARG A 6 -7.92 0.31 -19.81
C ARG A 6 -7.17 1.62 -19.58
N GLU A 7 -7.83 2.56 -18.91
CA GLU A 7 -7.20 3.84 -18.52
C GLU A 7 -6.21 3.62 -17.38
N LEU A 8 -5.29 4.58 -17.19
CA LEU A 8 -4.35 4.62 -16.07
C LEU A 8 -4.97 5.43 -14.92
N TYR A 9 -5.88 4.81 -14.18
CA TYR A 9 -6.66 5.53 -13.18
C TYR A 9 -5.82 6.13 -12.04
N TYR A 10 -4.69 5.54 -11.66
CA TYR A 10 -3.82 6.11 -10.62
C TYR A 10 -3.19 7.46 -11.00
N TYR A 11 -3.20 7.85 -12.29
CA TYR A 11 -2.70 9.15 -12.74
C TYR A 11 -3.73 10.25 -12.51
N ASP A 12 -5.00 9.95 -12.81
CA ASP A 12 -6.10 10.92 -12.78
C ASP A 12 -6.83 10.94 -11.43
N TYR A 13 -6.72 9.87 -10.62
CA TYR A 13 -7.48 9.71 -9.38
C TYR A 13 -6.61 9.29 -8.20
N ALA A 14 -6.91 9.86 -7.03
CA ALA A 14 -6.25 9.49 -5.77
C ALA A 14 -7.04 8.45 -4.94
N ASN A 15 -8.37 8.39 -5.10
CA ASN A 15 -9.30 7.55 -4.31
C ASN A 15 -10.44 7.02 -5.19
N ASP A 16 -11.54 6.54 -4.60
CA ASP A 16 -12.78 6.18 -5.32
C ASP A 16 -13.20 7.25 -6.34
N PHE A 17 -13.56 6.82 -7.55
CA PHE A 17 -13.86 7.69 -8.69
C PHE A 17 -15.06 7.18 -9.51
N GLY A 18 -15.54 8.00 -10.43
CA GLY A 18 -16.69 7.71 -11.28
C GLY A 18 -17.97 7.47 -10.49
N LEU A 19 -18.80 6.52 -10.90
CA LEU A 19 -20.05 6.22 -10.20
C LEU A 19 -19.84 5.74 -8.75
N SER A 20 -18.71 5.07 -8.47
CA SER A 20 -18.33 4.66 -7.11
C SER A 20 -17.98 5.86 -6.24
N GLY A 21 -17.14 6.77 -6.75
CA GLY A 21 -16.78 8.02 -6.08
C GLY A 21 -18.00 8.88 -5.79
N PHE A 22 -18.87 9.06 -6.78
CA PHE A 22 -20.12 9.79 -6.61
C PHE A 22 -21.02 9.17 -5.54
N ALA A 23 -21.19 7.83 -5.54
CA ALA A 23 -21.95 7.14 -4.50
C ALA A 23 -21.35 7.34 -3.10
N ARG A 24 -20.01 7.36 -2.97
CA ARG A 24 -19.31 7.71 -1.73
C ARG A 24 -19.62 9.14 -1.28
N THR A 25 -19.59 10.10 -2.19
CA THR A 25 -19.92 11.51 -1.90
C THR A 25 -21.36 11.68 -1.41
N VAL A 26 -22.31 10.94 -1.99
CA VAL A 26 -23.71 10.95 -1.51
C VAL A 26 -23.80 10.33 -0.11
N CYS A 27 -23.12 9.21 0.13
CA CYS A 27 -23.07 8.56 1.46
C CYS A 27 -22.48 9.46 2.55
N SER A 28 -21.37 10.13 2.28
CA SER A 28 -20.69 10.99 3.27
C SER A 28 -21.55 12.19 3.69
N ARG A 29 -22.51 12.58 2.85
CA ARG A 29 -23.46 13.67 3.08
C ARG A 29 -24.85 13.19 3.52
N ALA A 30 -25.05 11.91 3.83
CA ALA A 30 -26.35 11.33 4.19
C ALA A 30 -26.98 11.92 5.48
N THR A 31 -26.22 12.65 6.28
CA THR A 31 -26.73 13.41 7.44
C THR A 31 -27.38 14.74 7.06
N LEU A 32 -27.22 15.17 5.81
CA LEU A 32 -27.87 16.33 5.20
C LEU A 32 -29.10 15.88 4.42
N ARG A 33 -29.93 16.86 4.02
CA ARG A 33 -31.06 16.59 3.11
C ARG A 33 -30.52 16.15 1.74
N THR A 34 -30.75 14.89 1.38
CA THR A 34 -30.35 14.27 0.10
C THR A 34 -31.58 14.07 -0.80
N ASP A 35 -32.20 15.18 -1.24
CA ASP A 35 -33.24 15.12 -2.28
C ASP A 35 -32.63 15.14 -3.69
N ALA A 36 -33.43 14.80 -4.70
CA ALA A 36 -32.93 14.65 -6.07
C ALA A 36 -32.22 15.91 -6.63
N PRO A 37 -32.68 17.15 -6.38
CA PRO A 37 -31.95 18.35 -6.80
C PRO A 37 -30.57 18.48 -6.17
N VAL A 38 -30.42 18.17 -4.88
CA VAL A 38 -29.13 18.20 -4.20
C VAL A 38 -28.20 17.14 -4.76
N VAL A 39 -28.68 15.90 -4.89
CA VAL A 39 -27.87 14.79 -5.43
C VAL A 39 -27.44 15.06 -6.88
N LEU A 40 -28.30 15.67 -7.70
CA LEU A 40 -27.94 16.07 -9.06
C LEU A 40 -26.90 17.20 -9.09
N ALA A 41 -26.99 18.16 -8.17
CA ALA A 41 -25.98 19.21 -8.03
C ALA A 41 -24.62 18.65 -7.59
N LEU A 42 -24.60 17.60 -6.75
CA LEU A 42 -23.38 16.88 -6.42
C LEU A 42 -22.77 16.22 -7.65
N ALA A 43 -23.57 15.56 -8.49
CA ALA A 43 -23.09 14.96 -9.73
C ALA A 43 -22.46 16.00 -10.67
N GLY A 44 -23.08 17.17 -10.80
CA GLY A 44 -22.53 18.26 -11.60
C GLY A 44 -21.24 18.86 -11.03
N ALA A 45 -21.08 18.87 -9.70
CA ALA A 45 -19.86 19.34 -9.05
C ALA A 45 -18.69 18.35 -9.23
N GLU A 46 -18.94 17.04 -9.06
CA GLU A 46 -17.95 15.98 -9.32
C GLU A 46 -17.51 16.00 -10.79
N ALA A 47 -18.47 16.10 -11.71
CA ALA A 47 -18.17 16.15 -13.14
C ALA A 47 -17.44 17.43 -13.59
N ALA A 48 -17.48 18.51 -12.79
CA ALA A 48 -16.73 19.73 -13.04
C ALA A 48 -15.30 19.68 -12.49
N ASP A 49 -15.00 18.74 -11.57
CA ASP A 49 -13.67 18.47 -11.00
C ASP A 49 -12.91 17.42 -11.83
N GLU A 50 -13.15 17.41 -13.15
CA GLU A 50 -12.50 16.54 -14.14
C GLU A 50 -12.79 15.03 -13.99
N ASP A 51 -13.79 14.60 -13.21
CA ASP A 51 -14.29 13.22 -13.20
C ASP A 51 -15.18 12.92 -14.42
N ASP A 52 -14.54 12.75 -15.58
CA ASP A 52 -15.20 12.25 -16.80
C ASP A 52 -15.66 10.78 -16.66
N GLN A 53 -15.14 10.06 -15.66
CA GLN A 53 -15.48 8.65 -15.44
C GLN A 53 -16.91 8.49 -14.95
N LEU A 54 -17.46 9.44 -14.18
CA LEU A 54 -18.86 9.41 -13.76
C LEU A 54 -19.79 9.38 -14.98
N GLY A 55 -19.56 10.27 -15.94
CA GLY A 55 -20.34 10.30 -17.17
C GLY A 55 -20.19 9.02 -18.00
N THR A 56 -18.99 8.46 -18.05
CA THR A 56 -18.69 7.21 -18.75
C THR A 56 -19.44 6.02 -18.13
N ASP A 57 -19.37 5.86 -16.81
CA ASP A 57 -20.04 4.78 -16.07
C ASP A 57 -21.56 4.84 -16.22
N VAL A 58 -22.13 6.03 -16.09
CA VAL A 58 -23.57 6.24 -16.22
C VAL A 58 -24.03 5.89 -17.63
N ARG A 59 -23.30 6.31 -18.68
CA ARG A 59 -23.63 5.98 -20.06
C ARG A 59 -23.51 4.48 -20.34
N LEU A 60 -22.48 3.81 -19.79
CA LEU A 60 -22.35 2.34 -19.86
C LEU A 60 -23.58 1.63 -19.28
N LEU A 61 -24.10 2.08 -18.13
CA LEU A 61 -25.31 1.52 -17.53
C LEU A 61 -26.57 1.84 -18.35
N LEU A 62 -26.69 3.05 -18.89
CA LEU A 62 -27.82 3.47 -19.72
C LEU A 62 -27.93 2.65 -21.03
N ASP A 63 -26.78 2.36 -21.65
CA ASP A 63 -26.68 1.59 -22.90
C ASP A 63 -26.77 0.07 -22.66
N SER A 64 -26.75 -0.37 -21.40
CA SER A 64 -26.82 -1.77 -21.03
C SER A 64 -28.22 -2.38 -21.17
N PRO A 65 -28.31 -3.71 -21.38
CA PRO A 65 -29.59 -4.43 -21.36
C PRO A 65 -30.13 -4.66 -19.94
N LEU A 66 -29.50 -4.10 -18.89
CA LEU A 66 -29.91 -4.34 -17.51
C LEU A 66 -31.32 -3.80 -17.24
N PRO A 67 -32.20 -4.60 -16.63
CA PRO A 67 -33.48 -4.15 -16.11
C PRO A 67 -33.34 -3.00 -15.10
N ASP A 68 -34.35 -2.13 -15.03
CA ASP A 68 -34.33 -0.95 -14.16
C ASP A 68 -34.26 -1.29 -12.66
N ASP A 69 -34.92 -2.38 -12.24
CA ASP A 69 -34.85 -2.90 -10.87
C ASP A 69 -33.44 -3.34 -10.48
N MET A 70 -32.65 -3.86 -11.42
CA MET A 70 -31.24 -4.18 -11.18
C MET A 70 -30.40 -2.91 -11.06
N LEU A 71 -30.63 -1.90 -11.92
CA LEU A 71 -29.97 -0.58 -11.81
C LEU A 71 -30.27 0.08 -10.45
N ARG A 72 -31.54 0.03 -10.01
CA ARG A 72 -31.97 0.51 -8.70
C ARG A 72 -31.28 -0.25 -7.57
N THR A 73 -31.20 -1.57 -7.67
CA THR A 73 -30.52 -2.43 -6.68
C THR A 73 -29.05 -2.04 -6.50
N LEU A 74 -28.32 -1.89 -7.61
CA LEU A 74 -26.91 -1.48 -7.61
C LEU A 74 -26.72 -0.11 -6.98
N TRP A 75 -27.55 0.87 -7.37
CA TRP A 75 -27.49 2.22 -6.83
C TRP A 75 -27.76 2.24 -5.32
N LEU A 76 -28.86 1.61 -4.87
CA LEU A 76 -29.22 1.54 -3.46
C LEU A 76 -28.16 0.84 -2.61
N ALA A 77 -27.49 -0.17 -3.15
CA ALA A 77 -26.38 -0.82 -2.48
C ALA A 77 -25.16 0.12 -2.39
N ALA A 78 -24.82 0.81 -3.47
CA ALA A 78 -23.69 1.74 -3.50
C ALA A 78 -23.86 2.92 -2.53
N VAL A 79 -25.09 3.45 -2.41
CA VAL A 79 -25.40 4.59 -1.51
C VAL A 79 -25.97 4.19 -0.15
N ARG A 80 -25.89 2.91 0.23
CA ARG A 80 -26.44 2.40 1.49
C ARG A 80 -27.90 2.85 1.74
N ARG A 81 -28.70 2.91 0.67
CA ARG A 81 -30.11 3.34 0.67
C ARG A 81 -30.39 4.76 1.19
N CYS A 82 -29.39 5.65 1.25
CA CYS A 82 -29.61 7.02 1.71
C CYS A 82 -30.34 7.91 0.68
N PHE A 83 -30.43 7.43 -0.58
CA PHE A 83 -31.17 8.09 -1.65
C PHE A 83 -31.71 7.07 -2.64
N ASP A 84 -33.03 7.10 -2.90
CA ASP A 84 -33.70 6.27 -3.89
C ASP A 84 -34.26 7.12 -5.04
N PRO A 85 -33.70 7.03 -6.25
CA PRO A 85 -34.17 7.79 -7.41
C PRO A 85 -35.65 7.56 -7.75
N ALA A 86 -36.19 6.37 -7.43
CA ALA A 86 -37.57 6.01 -7.77
C ALA A 86 -38.63 6.72 -6.91
N GLU A 87 -38.22 7.44 -5.84
CA GLU A 87 -39.15 8.24 -5.03
C GLU A 87 -39.53 9.56 -5.72
N GLU A 88 -38.64 10.11 -6.56
CA GLU A 88 -38.81 11.41 -7.22
C GLU A 88 -38.87 11.31 -8.76
N HIS A 89 -38.47 10.18 -9.33
CA HIS A 89 -38.47 9.93 -10.78
C HIS A 89 -39.27 8.66 -11.14
N PRO A 90 -39.75 8.54 -12.40
CA PRO A 90 -40.52 7.37 -12.83
C PRO A 90 -39.75 6.04 -12.72
N ASP A 91 -38.45 6.07 -12.97
CA ASP A 91 -37.54 4.91 -12.96
C ASP A 91 -36.08 5.35 -12.75
N THR A 92 -35.20 4.42 -12.35
CA THR A 92 -33.77 4.72 -12.08
C THR A 92 -33.04 5.17 -13.33
N ARG A 93 -33.37 4.60 -14.49
CA ARG A 93 -32.79 4.97 -15.79
C ARG A 93 -33.06 6.43 -16.15
N SER A 94 -34.23 6.96 -15.83
CA SER A 94 -34.60 8.35 -16.06
C SER A 94 -33.78 9.31 -15.21
N TRP A 95 -33.48 8.93 -13.96
CA TRP A 95 -32.56 9.68 -13.12
C TRP A 95 -31.12 9.61 -13.64
N LEU A 96 -30.63 8.43 -14.04
CA LEU A 96 -29.29 8.27 -14.64
C LEU A 96 -29.12 9.12 -15.91
N ARG A 97 -30.17 9.30 -16.73
CA ARG A 97 -30.12 10.24 -17.87
C ARG A 97 -29.85 11.67 -17.42
N ARG A 98 -30.48 12.12 -16.34
CA ARG A 98 -30.23 13.47 -15.79
C ARG A 98 -28.81 13.63 -15.28
N VAL A 99 -28.26 12.59 -14.65
CA VAL A 99 -26.84 12.56 -14.27
C VAL A 99 -25.95 12.66 -15.52
N ALA A 100 -26.24 11.88 -16.57
CA ALA A 100 -25.47 11.95 -17.82
C ALA A 100 -25.56 13.32 -18.54
N GLU A 101 -26.66 14.06 -18.35
CA GLU A 101 -26.85 15.41 -18.89
C GLU A 101 -25.97 16.47 -18.21
N VAL A 102 -25.64 16.29 -16.92
CA VAL A 102 -24.76 17.21 -16.18
C VAL A 102 -23.28 16.83 -16.28
N CYS A 103 -22.98 15.60 -16.70
CA CYS A 103 -21.61 15.17 -16.98
C CYS A 103 -21.20 15.55 -18.41
N PRO A 104 -20.07 16.27 -18.61
CA PRO A 104 -19.59 16.56 -19.95
C PRO A 104 -19.23 15.26 -20.71
N PRO A 105 -19.16 15.31 -22.05
CA PRO A 105 -18.54 14.25 -22.83
C PRO A 105 -17.02 14.30 -22.62
N HIS A 106 -16.39 13.13 -22.45
CA HIS A 106 -14.94 13.02 -22.30
C HIS A 106 -14.24 13.56 -23.56
N VAL A 107 -13.38 14.56 -23.37
CA VAL A 107 -12.49 15.08 -24.41
C VAL A 107 -11.08 15.01 -23.85
N PRO A 108 -10.23 14.06 -24.30
CA PRO A 108 -8.86 13.99 -23.82
C PRO A 108 -8.07 15.22 -24.29
N GLU A 109 -7.85 16.19 -23.42
CA GLU A 109 -6.89 17.28 -23.63
C GLU A 109 -5.47 16.80 -23.26
N ARG A 110 -4.91 15.85 -24.00
CA ARG A 110 -3.53 15.39 -23.78
C ARG A 110 -2.61 15.75 -24.94
N GLY A 111 -1.41 16.23 -24.61
CA GLY A 111 -0.36 16.52 -25.58
C GLY A 111 0.12 15.24 -26.28
N ARG A 112 0.42 15.31 -27.58
CA ARG A 112 0.70 14.14 -28.43
C ARG A 112 1.81 13.21 -27.90
N ALA A 113 2.86 13.76 -27.30
CA ALA A 113 3.99 12.99 -26.78
C ALA A 113 3.68 12.29 -25.44
N GLU A 114 2.85 12.92 -24.60
CA GLU A 114 2.39 12.34 -23.33
C GLU A 114 1.40 11.20 -23.57
N ALA A 115 0.55 11.35 -24.60
CA ALA A 115 -0.38 10.29 -25.02
C ALA A 115 0.33 9.01 -25.49
N GLU A 116 1.43 9.11 -26.25
CA GLU A 116 2.17 7.93 -26.75
C GLU A 116 2.81 7.12 -25.61
N VAL A 117 3.43 7.77 -24.62
CA VAL A 117 4.05 7.08 -23.46
C VAL A 117 3.00 6.42 -22.57
N LEU A 118 1.89 7.12 -22.29
CA LEU A 118 0.83 6.59 -21.45
C LEU A 118 0.08 5.43 -22.13
N ASP A 119 -0.15 5.50 -23.44
CA ASP A 119 -0.82 4.43 -24.21
C ASP A 119 -0.03 3.11 -24.22
N GLU A 120 1.29 3.17 -24.11
CA GLU A 120 2.14 1.99 -23.94
C GLU A 120 2.00 1.37 -22.54
N ALA A 121 1.81 2.20 -21.51
CA ALA A 121 1.66 1.78 -20.12
C ALA A 121 0.24 1.31 -19.75
N ARG A 122 -0.78 1.66 -20.54
CA ARG A 122 -2.18 1.26 -20.31
C ARG A 122 -2.36 -0.26 -20.21
N PRO A 123 -3.09 -0.77 -19.19
CA PRO A 123 -3.32 -2.20 -19.05
C PRO A 123 -4.06 -2.78 -20.25
N ARG A 124 -3.57 -3.92 -20.74
CA ARG A 124 -4.16 -4.70 -21.84
C ARG A 124 -4.67 -6.02 -21.30
N VAL A 125 -5.87 -5.99 -20.74
CA VAL A 125 -6.49 -7.16 -20.13
C VAL A 125 -7.57 -7.71 -21.07
N PRO A 126 -7.55 -9.00 -21.43
CA PRO A 126 -8.65 -9.62 -22.14
C PRO A 126 -9.94 -9.50 -21.33
N GLU A 127 -11.00 -8.97 -21.92
CA GLU A 127 -12.25 -8.68 -21.18
C GLU A 127 -12.83 -9.93 -20.50
N GLU A 128 -12.77 -11.07 -21.18
CA GLU A 128 -13.31 -12.33 -20.66
C GLU A 128 -12.52 -12.85 -19.45
N GLU A 129 -11.21 -12.61 -19.43
CA GLU A 129 -10.37 -12.97 -18.30
C GLU A 129 -10.71 -12.10 -17.08
N LEU A 130 -10.81 -10.78 -17.30
CA LEU A 130 -11.20 -9.85 -16.24
C LEU A 130 -12.59 -10.18 -15.67
N ARG A 131 -13.56 -10.52 -16.53
CA ARG A 131 -14.89 -10.97 -16.11
C ARG A 131 -14.83 -12.20 -15.23
N GLY A 132 -14.02 -13.19 -15.61
CA GLY A 132 -13.84 -14.41 -14.82
C GLY A 132 -13.26 -14.11 -13.44
N ILE A 133 -12.19 -13.30 -13.39
CA ILE A 133 -11.51 -12.92 -12.14
C ILE A 133 -12.47 -12.14 -11.22
N VAL A 134 -13.11 -11.09 -11.72
CA VAL A 134 -14.01 -10.25 -10.91
C VAL A 134 -15.26 -11.04 -10.47
N ALA A 135 -15.86 -11.85 -11.35
CA ALA A 135 -17.02 -12.65 -10.98
C ALA A 135 -16.69 -13.67 -9.88
N ALA A 136 -15.51 -14.29 -9.94
CA ALA A 136 -15.07 -15.23 -8.90
C ALA A 136 -14.95 -14.55 -7.53
N GLU A 137 -14.45 -13.32 -7.45
CA GLU A 137 -14.40 -12.58 -6.18
C GLU A 137 -15.79 -12.18 -5.67
N VAL A 138 -16.70 -11.76 -6.55
CA VAL A 138 -18.10 -11.47 -6.16
C VAL A 138 -18.79 -12.73 -5.64
N GLU A 139 -18.61 -13.87 -6.29
CA GLU A 139 -19.16 -15.16 -5.85
C GLU A 139 -18.57 -15.61 -4.52
N SER A 140 -17.25 -15.46 -4.34
CA SER A 140 -16.56 -15.75 -3.08
C SER A 140 -17.09 -14.90 -1.92
N ALA A 141 -17.38 -13.62 -2.18
CA ALA A 141 -17.93 -12.69 -1.20
C ALA A 141 -19.45 -12.80 -1.01
N ALA A 142 -20.17 -13.58 -1.83
CA ALA A 142 -21.63 -13.61 -1.86
C ALA A 142 -22.28 -13.87 -0.49
N PRO A 143 -21.84 -14.86 0.32
CA PRO A 143 -22.45 -15.09 1.63
C PRO A 143 -22.23 -13.95 2.62
N ALA A 144 -21.16 -13.16 2.48
CA ALA A 144 -20.91 -11.99 3.31
C ALA A 144 -21.77 -10.80 2.84
N LEU A 145 -21.86 -10.59 1.52
CA LEU A 145 -22.71 -9.58 0.90
C LEU A 145 -24.19 -9.78 1.26
N GLU A 146 -24.72 -10.98 1.07
CA GLU A 146 -26.13 -11.29 1.35
C GLU A 146 -26.51 -11.12 2.83
N ARG A 147 -25.55 -11.30 3.74
CA ARG A 147 -25.76 -11.09 5.18
C ARG A 147 -25.69 -9.63 5.59
N ALA A 148 -24.81 -8.85 4.99
CA ALA A 148 -24.51 -7.49 5.43
C ALA A 148 -25.27 -6.41 4.65
N VAL A 149 -25.50 -6.61 3.35
CA VAL A 149 -26.17 -5.64 2.48
C VAL A 149 -27.67 -5.76 2.64
N ALA A 150 -28.33 -4.68 3.07
CA ALA A 150 -29.77 -4.64 3.29
C ALA A 150 -30.61 -4.54 1.99
N VAL A 151 -29.98 -4.66 0.83
CA VAL A 151 -30.62 -4.60 -0.49
C VAL A 151 -30.66 -6.02 -1.06
N PRO A 152 -31.85 -6.61 -1.30
CA PRO A 152 -31.97 -7.94 -1.89
C PRO A 152 -31.32 -8.03 -3.26
N ASP A 153 -30.98 -9.26 -3.68
CA ASP A 153 -30.51 -9.58 -5.04
C ASP A 153 -29.25 -8.83 -5.51
N ILE A 154 -28.48 -8.26 -4.57
CA ILE A 154 -27.25 -7.52 -4.89
C ILE A 154 -26.20 -8.40 -5.58
N VAL A 155 -26.03 -9.65 -5.17
CA VAL A 155 -25.04 -10.57 -5.77
C VAL A 155 -25.40 -10.87 -7.23
N PRO A 156 -26.63 -11.33 -7.56
CA PRO A 156 -27.07 -11.44 -8.96
C PRO A 156 -26.90 -10.14 -9.77
N ALA A 157 -27.18 -8.99 -9.15
CA ALA A 157 -27.03 -7.69 -9.82
C ALA A 157 -25.58 -7.38 -10.19
N LEU A 158 -24.65 -7.53 -9.24
CA LEU A 158 -23.21 -7.32 -9.46
C LEU A 158 -22.67 -8.28 -10.53
N LEU A 159 -22.99 -9.58 -10.44
CA LEU A 159 -22.54 -10.57 -11.42
C LEU A 159 -23.02 -10.26 -12.83
N ARG A 160 -24.23 -9.69 -12.96
CA ARG A 160 -24.76 -9.31 -14.27
C ARG A 160 -24.06 -8.09 -14.86
N VAL A 161 -23.71 -7.09 -14.04
CA VAL A 161 -22.86 -5.97 -14.49
C VAL A 161 -21.52 -6.49 -14.98
N VAL A 162 -20.86 -7.33 -14.18
CA VAL A 162 -19.55 -7.89 -14.51
C VAL A 162 -19.61 -8.64 -15.84
N ARG A 163 -20.58 -9.54 -16.01
CA ARG A 163 -20.67 -10.44 -17.18
C ARG A 163 -21.19 -9.77 -18.44
N GLU A 164 -22.17 -8.87 -18.32
CA GLU A 164 -22.94 -8.35 -19.47
C GLU A 164 -22.62 -6.90 -19.82
N VAL A 165 -22.03 -6.12 -18.91
CA VAL A 165 -21.78 -4.67 -19.11
C VAL A 165 -20.29 -4.40 -19.18
N ASP A 166 -19.61 -4.43 -18.03
CA ASP A 166 -18.18 -4.16 -17.92
C ASP A 166 -17.65 -4.67 -16.56
N ALA A 167 -16.56 -5.43 -16.60
CA ALA A 167 -15.99 -6.03 -15.39
C ALA A 167 -15.31 -5.02 -14.46
N ASP A 168 -14.74 -3.93 -14.99
CA ASP A 168 -14.12 -2.85 -14.22
C ASP A 168 -15.19 -2.05 -13.47
N LEU A 169 -16.26 -1.63 -14.13
CA LEU A 169 -17.40 -1.01 -13.44
C LEU A 169 -18.04 -1.97 -12.41
N GLY A 170 -18.21 -3.24 -12.76
CA GLY A 170 -18.73 -4.26 -11.85
C GLY A 170 -17.87 -4.42 -10.60
N PHE A 171 -16.54 -4.39 -10.75
CA PHE A 171 -15.58 -4.44 -9.65
C PHE A 171 -15.70 -3.21 -8.74
N ARG A 172 -15.77 -1.99 -9.29
CA ARG A 172 -15.94 -0.76 -8.49
C ARG A 172 -17.26 -0.75 -7.73
N LEU A 173 -18.36 -1.18 -8.35
CA LEU A 173 -19.65 -1.29 -7.67
C LEU A 173 -19.64 -2.35 -6.55
N PHE A 174 -18.95 -3.47 -6.76
CA PHE A 174 -18.74 -4.47 -5.71
C PHE A 174 -17.97 -3.88 -4.52
N LEU A 175 -16.82 -3.24 -4.78
CA LEU A 175 -16.02 -2.58 -3.74
C LEU A 175 -16.85 -1.52 -2.99
N ARG A 176 -17.61 -0.70 -3.72
CA ARG A 176 -18.42 0.36 -3.11
C ARG A 176 -19.50 -0.19 -2.19
N ALA A 177 -20.21 -1.24 -2.60
CA ALA A 177 -21.19 -1.92 -1.77
C ALA A 177 -20.54 -2.55 -0.53
N ALA A 178 -19.38 -3.20 -0.70
CA ALA A 178 -18.62 -3.79 0.40
C ALA A 178 -18.20 -2.73 1.43
N LYS A 179 -17.65 -1.59 0.98
CA LYS A 179 -17.27 -0.47 1.83
C LYS A 179 -18.49 0.18 2.51
N ALA A 180 -19.55 0.46 1.75
CA ALA A 180 -20.76 1.14 2.24
C ALA A 180 -21.48 0.36 3.37
N TYR A 181 -21.47 -0.96 3.30
CA TYR A 181 -22.05 -1.85 4.32
C TYR A 181 -21.03 -2.46 5.28
N SER A 182 -19.75 -2.06 5.20
CA SER A 182 -18.66 -2.62 6.00
C SER A 182 -18.64 -4.15 5.99
N VAL A 183 -18.78 -4.74 4.80
CA VAL A 183 -18.80 -6.19 4.59
C VAL A 183 -17.44 -6.76 5.04
N PRO A 184 -17.42 -7.77 5.93
CA PRO A 184 -16.17 -8.34 6.42
C PRO A 184 -15.45 -9.10 5.31
N ILE A 185 -14.20 -8.73 5.03
CA ILE A 185 -13.33 -9.32 4.00
C ILE A 185 -12.10 -9.94 4.67
N GLY A 186 -11.82 -11.22 4.42
CA GLY A 186 -10.60 -11.87 4.92
C GLY A 186 -9.32 -11.37 4.24
N LYS A 187 -8.15 -11.69 4.79
CA LYS A 187 -6.84 -11.28 4.26
C LYS A 187 -6.58 -11.80 2.84
N GLU A 188 -6.87 -13.07 2.55
CA GLU A 188 -6.62 -13.64 1.23
C GLU A 188 -7.52 -13.03 0.15
N PRO A 189 -8.86 -12.89 0.36
CA PRO A 189 -9.68 -12.06 -0.53
C PRO A 189 -9.14 -10.63 -0.70
N TYR A 190 -8.76 -9.95 0.39
CA TYR A 190 -8.20 -8.60 0.32
C TYR A 190 -6.98 -8.49 -0.61
N ALA A 191 -6.03 -9.43 -0.51
CA ALA A 191 -4.86 -9.47 -1.39
C ALA A 191 -5.25 -9.67 -2.87
N ARG A 192 -6.28 -10.49 -3.16
CA ARG A 192 -6.78 -10.66 -4.53
C ARG A 192 -7.47 -9.40 -5.05
N LEU A 193 -8.20 -8.67 -4.20
CA LEU A 193 -8.79 -7.38 -4.57
C LEU A 193 -7.73 -6.34 -4.93
N LEU A 194 -6.63 -6.27 -4.17
CA LEU A 194 -5.48 -5.42 -4.51
C LEU A 194 -4.90 -5.81 -5.88
N GLY A 195 -4.67 -7.10 -6.12
CA GLY A 195 -4.16 -7.59 -7.41
C GLY A 195 -5.07 -7.25 -8.61
N ILE A 196 -6.39 -7.24 -8.42
CA ILE A 196 -7.33 -6.77 -9.46
C ILE A 196 -7.20 -5.27 -9.68
N GLY A 197 -7.06 -4.49 -8.60
CA GLY A 197 -6.82 -3.04 -8.67
C GLY A 197 -5.53 -2.71 -9.43
N ASP A 198 -4.44 -3.41 -9.14
CA ASP A 198 -3.15 -3.26 -9.82
C ASP A 198 -3.27 -3.61 -11.31
N LEU A 199 -3.98 -4.70 -11.63
CA LEU A 199 -4.27 -5.13 -13.00
C LEU A 199 -5.05 -4.05 -13.79
N LEU A 200 -5.89 -3.28 -13.10
CA LEU A 200 -6.68 -2.19 -13.66
C LEU A 200 -6.01 -0.81 -13.52
N ALA A 201 -4.78 -0.75 -13.01
CA ALA A 201 -4.07 0.51 -12.74
C ALA A 201 -4.87 1.49 -11.86
N TYR A 202 -5.57 0.98 -10.84
CA TYR A 202 -6.26 1.81 -9.85
C TYR A 202 -5.28 2.49 -8.90
N PRO A 203 -5.63 3.69 -8.36
CA PRO A 203 -4.99 4.13 -7.14
C PRO A 203 -5.32 3.14 -6.02
N GLY A 204 -4.32 2.69 -5.26
CA GLY A 204 -4.52 1.66 -4.23
C GLY A 204 -5.65 1.99 -3.24
N ALA A 205 -5.81 3.27 -2.87
CA ALA A 205 -6.85 3.72 -1.95
C ALA A 205 -8.27 3.46 -2.47
N ALA A 206 -8.50 3.47 -3.79
CA ALA A 206 -9.79 3.08 -4.37
C ALA A 206 -10.15 1.62 -4.07
N VAL A 207 -9.18 0.76 -3.72
CA VAL A 207 -9.43 -0.62 -3.30
C VAL A 207 -9.54 -0.72 -1.79
N PHE A 208 -8.50 -0.32 -1.05
CA PHE A 208 -8.39 -0.66 0.38
C PHE A 208 -9.04 0.34 1.34
N GLU A 209 -9.19 1.62 0.96
CA GLU A 209 -9.72 2.63 1.88
C GLU A 209 -11.18 2.31 2.22
N GLU A 210 -11.56 2.44 3.49
CA GLU A 210 -12.90 2.12 4.04
C GLU A 210 -13.31 0.63 3.98
N LEU A 211 -12.45 -0.27 3.50
CA LEU A 211 -12.78 -1.69 3.44
C LEU A 211 -12.66 -2.34 4.83
N ASN A 212 -13.68 -3.10 5.23
CA ASN A 212 -13.69 -3.81 6.52
C ASN A 212 -12.90 -5.12 6.42
N VAL A 213 -11.58 -5.04 6.53
CA VAL A 213 -10.70 -6.21 6.46
C VAL A 213 -10.58 -6.87 7.84
N CYS A 214 -10.90 -8.16 7.89
CA CYS A 214 -10.67 -9.03 9.05
C CYS A 214 -9.21 -9.47 9.06
N TRP A 215 -8.36 -8.63 9.64
CA TRP A 215 -6.93 -8.92 9.76
C TRP A 215 -6.66 -10.07 10.72
N PRO A 216 -5.70 -10.96 10.40
CA PRO A 216 -5.18 -11.89 11.40
C PRO A 216 -4.45 -11.11 12.51
N PRO A 217 -4.23 -11.72 13.69
CA PRO A 217 -3.43 -11.12 14.74
C PRO A 217 -2.06 -10.64 14.23
N ILE A 218 -1.55 -9.57 14.83
CA ILE A 218 -0.20 -9.07 14.55
C ILE A 218 0.81 -10.18 14.85
N ASP A 219 1.68 -10.47 13.88
CA ASP A 219 2.77 -11.43 14.03
C ASP A 219 4.08 -10.67 14.35
N PRO A 220 4.56 -10.67 15.61
CA PRO A 220 5.78 -9.98 15.99
C PRO A 220 7.06 -10.60 15.38
N GLY A 221 7.00 -11.88 15.01
CA GLY A 221 8.12 -12.60 14.41
C GLY A 221 8.23 -12.42 12.90
N ARG A 222 7.31 -11.69 12.27
CA ARG A 222 7.31 -11.49 10.81
C ARG A 222 8.59 -10.81 10.35
N ARG A 223 9.16 -11.34 9.26
CA ARG A 223 10.30 -10.78 8.52
C ARG A 223 10.11 -10.76 7.00
N ASP A 224 8.98 -11.25 6.49
CA ASP A 224 8.68 -11.42 5.06
C ASP A 224 7.99 -10.20 4.41
N PHE A 225 8.46 -8.98 4.72
CA PHE A 225 7.88 -7.74 4.19
C PHE A 225 8.24 -7.51 2.72
N GLY A 226 7.24 -7.20 1.88
CA GLY A 226 7.38 -7.06 0.42
C GLY A 226 8.03 -5.76 -0.06
N LEU A 227 8.21 -4.75 0.81
CA LEU A 227 8.97 -3.54 0.48
C LEU A 227 10.49 -3.70 0.65
N GLY A 228 10.92 -4.92 0.95
CA GLY A 228 12.32 -5.27 1.14
C GLY A 228 13.03 -4.62 2.32
N ARG A 229 12.48 -3.60 3.00
CA ARG A 229 12.99 -3.09 4.28
C ARG A 229 11.88 -3.10 5.33
N PHE A 230 12.28 -3.33 6.58
CA PHE A 230 11.40 -3.29 7.74
C PHE A 230 12.20 -2.98 9.01
N GLY A 231 11.52 -2.58 10.07
CA GLY A 231 12.15 -2.24 11.34
C GLY A 231 13.07 -1.02 11.23
N LEU A 232 14.20 -1.03 11.96
CA LEU A 232 15.13 0.10 11.97
C LEU A 232 15.75 0.46 10.61
N PRO A 233 16.14 -0.51 9.74
CA PRO A 233 16.55 -0.22 8.36
C PRO A 233 15.51 0.52 7.52
N LEU A 234 14.22 0.21 7.66
CA LEU A 234 13.15 0.96 6.98
C LEU A 234 13.11 2.41 7.47
N LEU A 235 13.19 2.60 8.78
CA LEU A 235 13.22 3.94 9.37
C LEU A 235 14.46 4.72 8.89
N ALA A 236 15.64 4.09 8.87
CA ALA A 236 16.86 4.69 8.36
C ALA A 236 16.75 5.09 6.89
N GLY A 237 16.13 4.25 6.05
CA GLY A 237 15.84 4.56 4.65
C GLY A 237 14.90 5.75 4.45
N VAL A 238 13.92 5.95 5.33
CA VAL A 238 13.03 7.13 5.29
C VAL A 238 13.79 8.42 5.63
N PHE A 239 14.78 8.34 6.52
CA PHE A 239 15.62 9.46 6.92
C PHE A 239 16.97 9.50 6.17
N HIS A 240 17.04 8.86 5.00
CA HIS A 240 18.26 8.74 4.24
C HIS A 240 18.79 10.11 3.75
N GLY A 241 20.06 10.41 4.04
CA GLY A 241 20.74 11.60 3.57
C GLY A 241 20.02 12.89 3.96
N THR A 242 19.91 13.84 3.02
CA THR A 242 19.19 15.11 3.17
C THR A 242 17.80 15.11 2.55
N ASP A 243 17.45 14.07 1.79
CA ASP A 243 16.25 14.07 0.93
C ASP A 243 14.94 13.88 1.71
N TRP A 244 15.03 13.41 2.95
CA TRP A 244 13.86 13.20 3.82
C TRP A 244 13.04 14.47 4.05
N ILE A 245 13.64 15.66 3.95
CA ILE A 245 12.94 16.95 4.11
C ILE A 245 11.90 17.17 3.02
N TYR A 246 12.09 16.57 1.84
CA TYR A 246 11.14 16.64 0.73
C TYR A 246 9.97 15.66 0.92
N LEU A 247 10.14 14.66 1.79
CA LEU A 247 9.08 13.70 2.14
C LEU A 247 8.14 14.23 3.23
N GLY A 248 8.59 15.18 4.05
CA GLY A 248 7.79 15.79 5.11
C GLY A 248 8.62 16.14 6.36
N THR A 249 7.91 16.53 7.41
CA THR A 249 8.49 16.77 8.75
C THR A 249 8.89 15.46 9.43
N VAL A 250 9.71 15.54 10.48
CA VAL A 250 10.14 14.37 11.27
C VAL A 250 8.95 13.52 11.76
N PRO A 251 7.88 14.08 12.38
CA PRO A 251 6.74 13.28 12.79
C PRO A 251 5.98 12.63 11.62
N GLU A 252 5.89 13.32 10.48
CA GLU A 252 5.21 12.78 9.29
C GLU A 252 5.98 11.63 8.66
N ASN A 253 7.31 11.73 8.60
CA ASN A 253 8.20 10.70 8.10
C ASN A 253 8.23 9.47 9.03
N LEU A 254 8.30 9.69 10.36
CA LEU A 254 8.20 8.60 11.33
C LEU A 254 6.86 7.88 11.20
N ARG A 255 5.75 8.63 11.10
CA ARG A 255 4.43 8.06 10.89
C ARG A 255 4.34 7.26 9.58
N ARG A 256 4.95 7.74 8.50
CA ARG A 256 5.03 7.00 7.23
C ARG A 256 5.72 5.65 7.40
N ALA A 257 6.81 5.59 8.16
CA ALA A 257 7.53 4.33 8.41
C ALA A 257 6.67 3.33 9.20
N ILE A 258 6.01 3.77 10.28
CA ILE A 258 5.21 2.88 11.15
C ILE A 258 3.87 2.45 10.54
N GLU A 259 3.35 3.22 9.58
CA GLU A 259 2.10 2.93 8.85
C GLU A 259 2.34 2.22 7.51
N SER A 260 3.59 1.89 7.17
CA SER A 260 3.97 1.20 5.93
C SER A 260 3.63 -0.30 5.95
N ASP A 261 2.46 -0.64 6.49
CA ASP A 261 1.98 -2.01 6.64
C ASP A 261 1.59 -2.63 5.28
N GLY A 262 1.42 -1.85 4.22
CA GLY A 262 1.05 -2.36 2.89
C GLY A 262 -0.17 -3.28 2.93
N ALA A 263 0.00 -4.54 2.50
CA ALA A 263 -1.05 -5.56 2.55
C ALA A 263 -1.01 -6.45 3.82
N TYR A 264 -0.26 -6.05 4.85
CA TYR A 264 -0.13 -6.76 6.12
C TYR A 264 -1.11 -6.24 7.17
N THR A 265 -1.23 -6.99 8.28
CA THR A 265 -2.03 -6.56 9.44
C THR A 265 -1.55 -5.19 9.92
N PRO A 266 -2.45 -4.21 10.11
CA PRO A 266 -2.11 -2.90 10.66
C PRO A 266 -1.30 -3.01 11.95
N GLY A 267 -0.17 -2.32 12.02
CA GLY A 267 0.78 -2.40 13.14
C GLY A 267 1.90 -3.44 12.97
N SER A 268 1.98 -4.14 11.84
CA SER A 268 3.08 -5.07 11.54
C SER A 268 4.43 -4.35 11.53
N GLN A 269 4.54 -3.20 10.85
CA GLN A 269 5.78 -2.41 10.81
C GLN A 269 6.11 -1.82 12.18
N ALA A 270 5.12 -1.21 12.84
CA ALA A 270 5.27 -0.64 14.17
C ALA A 270 5.77 -1.68 15.19
N THR A 271 5.34 -2.93 15.08
CA THR A 271 5.77 -4.02 15.95
C THR A 271 7.24 -4.35 15.78
N VAL A 272 7.69 -4.56 14.54
CA VAL A 272 9.09 -4.95 14.29
C VAL A 272 10.04 -3.78 14.55
N LEU A 273 9.63 -2.55 14.23
CA LEU A 273 10.39 -1.35 14.60
C LEU A 273 10.48 -1.19 16.12
N LEU A 274 9.38 -1.38 16.87
CA LEU A 274 9.41 -1.32 18.33
C LEU A 274 10.35 -2.39 18.93
N GLU A 275 10.38 -3.59 18.36
CA GLU A 275 11.29 -4.66 18.77
C GLU A 275 12.76 -4.25 18.58
N ASP A 276 13.13 -3.78 17.38
CA ASP A 276 14.50 -3.33 17.07
C ASP A 276 14.93 -2.18 17.98
N VAL A 277 14.06 -1.18 18.12
CA VAL A 277 14.29 0.02 18.94
C VAL A 277 14.49 -0.37 20.41
N ARG A 278 13.62 -1.22 20.96
CA ARG A 278 13.75 -1.68 22.35
C ARG A 278 15.00 -2.50 22.57
N ARG A 279 15.38 -3.37 21.62
CA ARG A 279 16.63 -4.12 21.71
C ARG A 279 17.85 -3.22 21.85
N LEU A 280 17.91 -2.12 21.08
CA LEU A 280 18.99 -1.15 21.19
C LEU A 280 18.90 -0.31 22.46
N LEU A 281 17.70 0.15 22.83
CA LEU A 281 17.50 0.93 24.06
C LEU A 281 17.87 0.14 25.32
N ASP A 282 17.49 -1.13 25.38
CA ASP A 282 17.77 -2.03 26.51
C ASP A 282 19.20 -2.61 26.47
N SER A 283 19.96 -2.37 25.39
CA SER A 283 21.33 -2.85 25.25
C SER A 283 22.32 -2.06 26.10
N ALA A 284 23.45 -2.70 26.41
CA ALA A 284 24.60 -2.09 27.09
C ALA A 284 25.49 -1.24 26.15
N LEU A 285 25.10 -1.04 24.88
CA LEU A 285 25.87 -0.23 23.94
C LEU A 285 25.99 1.22 24.44
N PRO A 286 27.14 1.88 24.32
CA PRO A 286 27.25 3.31 24.63
C PRO A 286 26.35 4.17 23.73
N ASP A 287 25.89 5.32 24.24
CA ASP A 287 25.03 6.26 23.51
C ASP A 287 25.68 6.75 22.20
N GLU A 288 27.00 6.93 22.21
CA GLU A 288 27.80 7.29 21.04
C GLU A 288 27.78 6.17 19.99
N ALA A 289 27.82 4.90 20.40
CA ALA A 289 27.73 3.76 19.48
C ALA A 289 26.35 3.68 18.82
N VAL A 290 25.27 3.87 19.59
CA VAL A 290 23.90 3.91 19.06
C VAL A 290 23.72 5.09 18.10
N THR A 291 24.25 6.27 18.44
CA THR A 291 24.22 7.46 17.58
C THR A 291 25.00 7.24 16.29
N THR A 292 26.18 6.64 16.38
CA THR A 292 27.01 6.31 15.22
C THR A 292 26.28 5.33 14.31
N LEU A 293 25.71 4.25 14.86
CA LEU A 293 24.94 3.27 14.11
C LEU A 293 23.77 3.90 13.36
N TRP A 294 22.97 4.73 14.04
CA TRP A 294 21.84 5.44 13.44
C TRP A 294 22.30 6.36 12.30
N ARG A 295 23.32 7.20 12.54
CA ARG A 295 23.84 8.12 11.53
C ARG A 295 24.45 7.39 10.33
N THR A 296 25.12 6.26 10.54
CA THR A 296 25.68 5.49 9.42
C THR A 296 24.56 4.83 8.61
N ALA A 297 23.60 4.15 9.26
CA ALA A 297 22.48 3.52 8.57
C ALA A 297 21.63 4.52 7.78
N SER A 298 21.41 5.72 8.32
CA SER A 298 20.68 6.80 7.64
C SER A 298 21.52 7.60 6.63
N TRP A 299 22.81 7.26 6.43
CA TRP A 299 23.74 8.02 5.56
C TRP A 299 23.88 9.50 5.97
N ARG A 300 23.92 9.76 7.28
CA ARG A 300 23.96 11.09 7.91
C ARG A 300 25.26 11.38 8.67
N LEU A 301 26.28 10.53 8.62
CA LEU A 301 27.55 10.72 9.34
C LEU A 301 28.25 12.08 9.08
N ARG A 302 28.04 12.68 7.90
CA ARG A 302 28.67 13.94 7.49
C ARG A 302 27.66 15.06 7.15
N VAL A 303 26.41 14.92 7.61
CA VAL A 303 25.33 15.86 7.29
C VAL A 303 25.10 16.80 8.46
N ASP A 304 25.52 18.07 8.34
CA ASP A 304 25.40 19.12 9.37
C ASP A 304 23.99 19.78 9.45
N GLU A 305 22.94 19.14 8.95
CA GLU A 305 21.60 19.73 8.84
C GLU A 305 20.63 19.39 9.99
N ALA A 306 19.54 20.16 10.09
CA ALA A 306 18.65 20.41 11.23
C ALA A 306 18.10 19.23 12.07
N PHE A 307 18.18 17.98 11.58
CA PHE A 307 17.81 16.80 12.37
C PHE A 307 19.07 16.03 12.76
N ASP A 308 19.69 16.47 13.85
CA ASP A 308 20.80 15.76 14.48
C ASP A 308 20.37 15.30 15.87
N ALA A 309 19.51 14.28 15.89
CA ALA A 309 19.04 13.70 17.13
C ALA A 309 20.11 12.74 17.70
N ASP A 310 20.36 12.87 19.00
CA ASP A 310 21.03 11.82 19.77
C ASP A 310 20.33 10.48 19.53
N GLY A 311 21.11 9.42 19.27
CA GLY A 311 20.59 8.14 18.80
C GLY A 311 19.59 7.54 19.77
N ARG A 312 19.86 7.55 21.08
CA ARG A 312 18.94 7.00 22.08
C ARG A 312 17.68 7.83 22.22
N THR A 313 17.82 9.15 22.30
CA THR A 313 16.69 10.08 22.37
C THR A 313 15.76 9.92 21.15
N TRP A 314 16.32 9.70 19.97
CA TRP A 314 15.56 9.42 18.76
C TRP A 314 14.82 8.08 18.83
N LEU A 315 15.52 7.03 19.24
CA LEU A 315 14.93 5.70 19.41
C LEU A 315 13.78 5.71 20.43
N GLU A 316 13.87 6.48 21.52
CA GLU A 316 12.76 6.65 22.48
C GLU A 316 11.52 7.27 21.83
N GLN A 317 11.69 8.30 20.99
CA GLN A 317 10.59 8.90 20.23
C GLN A 317 9.95 7.92 19.26
N ALA A 318 10.77 7.15 18.54
CA ALA A 318 10.30 6.09 17.65
C ALA A 318 9.52 5.01 18.42
N ALA A 319 10.02 4.58 19.59
CA ALA A 319 9.33 3.62 20.45
C ALA A 319 7.95 4.12 20.88
N GLN A 320 7.87 5.37 21.30
CA GLN A 320 6.61 5.98 21.74
C GLN A 320 5.59 6.06 20.60
N ALA A 321 6.02 6.49 19.41
CA ALA A 321 5.15 6.53 18.23
C ALA A 321 4.66 5.12 17.82
N CYS A 322 5.52 4.10 17.92
CA CYS A 322 5.12 2.71 17.67
C CYS A 322 4.07 2.24 18.67
N LEU A 323 4.25 2.53 19.97
CA LEU A 323 3.28 2.17 21.01
C LEU A 323 1.93 2.84 20.82
N GLU A 324 1.92 4.13 20.45
CA GLU A 324 0.69 4.86 20.13
C GLU A 324 -0.03 4.25 18.93
N ARG A 325 0.70 3.91 17.86
CA ARG A 325 0.14 3.25 16.68
C ARG A 325 -0.45 1.88 17.05
N LEU A 326 0.28 1.07 17.80
CA LEU A 326 -0.17 -0.27 18.21
C LEU A 326 -1.44 -0.19 19.07
N ALA A 327 -1.50 0.73 20.03
CA ALA A 327 -2.68 0.96 20.85
C ALA A 327 -3.90 1.42 20.02
N ALA A 328 -3.67 2.16 18.92
CA ALA A 328 -4.72 2.62 18.03
C ALA A 328 -5.30 1.50 17.14
N VAL A 329 -4.46 0.58 16.66
CA VAL A 329 -4.89 -0.51 15.75
C VAL A 329 -5.34 -1.77 16.47
N ASP A 330 -4.76 -2.08 17.62
CA ASP A 330 -5.12 -3.21 18.46
C ASP A 330 -4.94 -2.83 19.94
N PRO A 331 -5.98 -2.29 20.60
CA PRO A 331 -5.93 -1.91 22.01
C PRO A 331 -5.60 -3.07 22.97
N GLY A 332 -5.76 -4.32 22.54
CA GLY A 332 -5.43 -5.51 23.31
C GLY A 332 -4.00 -6.01 23.09
N TYR A 333 -3.27 -5.43 22.14
CA TYR A 333 -1.92 -5.86 21.80
C TYR A 333 -0.95 -5.62 22.95
N THR A 334 -0.21 -6.66 23.32
CA THR A 334 0.90 -6.57 24.26
C THR A 334 2.20 -6.79 23.48
N PRO A 335 3.13 -5.82 23.46
CA PRO A 335 4.40 -5.99 22.76
C PRO A 335 5.12 -7.26 23.21
N TYR A 336 5.42 -8.12 22.24
CA TYR A 336 6.14 -9.37 22.45
C TYR A 336 7.50 -9.28 21.72
N PRO A 337 8.63 -9.27 22.44
CA PRO A 337 9.94 -9.34 21.81
C PRO A 337 10.22 -10.78 21.38
N SER A 338 10.45 -10.99 20.09
CA SER A 338 10.85 -12.29 19.56
C SER A 338 12.21 -12.71 20.13
N PRO A 339 12.48 -14.01 20.35
CA PRO A 339 13.81 -14.47 20.75
C PRO A 339 14.86 -14.14 19.69
N ALA A 340 16.00 -13.57 20.10
CA ALA A 340 17.10 -13.30 19.18
C ALA A 340 17.66 -14.61 18.59
N ARG A 341 17.97 -14.61 17.29
CA ARG A 341 18.47 -15.77 16.54
C ARG A 341 19.98 -15.93 16.71
N THR A 342 20.42 -16.10 17.94
CA THR A 342 21.85 -16.20 18.32
C THR A 342 22.56 -17.39 17.66
N ASP A 343 21.82 -18.38 17.17
CA ASP A 343 22.32 -19.50 16.37
C ASP A 343 23.01 -19.05 15.08
N LEU A 344 22.65 -17.88 14.55
CA LEU A 344 23.19 -17.33 13.30
C LEU A 344 24.30 -16.29 13.51
N ALA A 345 24.65 -15.95 14.75
CA ALA A 345 25.61 -14.89 15.08
C ALA A 345 26.97 -15.05 14.38
N GLU A 346 27.57 -16.24 14.45
CA GLU A 346 28.87 -16.51 13.82
C GLU A 346 28.84 -16.37 12.29
N ALA A 347 27.73 -16.77 11.66
CA ALA A 347 27.58 -16.64 10.22
C ALA A 347 27.48 -15.17 9.80
N VAL A 348 26.71 -14.36 10.55
CA VAL A 348 26.62 -12.91 10.32
C VAL A 348 27.95 -12.21 10.58
N LEU A 349 28.65 -12.53 11.67
CA LEU A 349 29.98 -11.97 11.98
C LEU A 349 31.00 -12.26 10.88
N ARG A 350 30.96 -13.45 10.28
CA ARG A 350 31.84 -13.80 9.16
C ARG A 350 31.59 -12.87 7.97
N GLU A 351 30.33 -12.68 7.58
CA GLU A 351 29.99 -11.81 6.46
C GLU A 351 30.31 -10.34 6.75
N LEU A 352 30.06 -9.86 7.96
CA LEU A 352 30.41 -8.50 8.39
C LEU A 352 31.91 -8.24 8.30
N ARG A 353 32.75 -9.16 8.81
CA ARG A 353 34.21 -9.05 8.72
C ARG A 353 34.73 -9.16 7.30
N GLU A 354 33.99 -9.82 6.41
CA GLU A 354 34.33 -9.87 5.00
C GLU A 354 34.02 -8.57 4.28
N ALA A 355 32.82 -8.05 4.49
CA ALA A 355 32.36 -6.82 3.87
C ALA A 355 33.24 -5.62 4.29
N THR A 356 33.64 -5.54 5.55
CA THR A 356 34.39 -4.40 6.11
C THR A 356 35.87 -4.37 5.71
N ARG A 357 36.46 -5.48 5.22
CA ARG A 357 37.89 -5.56 4.83
C ARG A 357 38.25 -4.62 3.67
N SER A 358 37.32 -4.36 2.77
CA SER A 358 37.52 -3.53 1.56
C SER A 358 36.53 -2.39 1.44
N ALA A 359 35.75 -2.13 2.49
CA ALA A 359 34.74 -1.08 2.49
C ALA A 359 35.34 0.32 2.71
N ALA A 360 34.51 1.34 2.44
CA ALA A 360 34.77 2.72 2.75
C ALA A 360 35.09 2.94 4.24
N GLU A 361 35.75 4.04 4.57
CA GLU A 361 36.18 4.36 5.94
C GLU A 361 34.99 4.37 6.92
N GLU A 362 33.88 4.95 6.51
CA GLU A 362 32.63 5.08 7.26
C GLU A 362 32.04 3.71 7.66
N VAL A 363 32.16 2.73 6.78
CA VAL A 363 31.68 1.35 7.03
C VAL A 363 32.63 0.63 7.99
N ARG A 364 33.94 0.93 7.93
CA ARG A 364 34.92 0.39 8.89
C ARG A 364 34.75 0.97 10.28
N ASP A 365 34.39 2.25 10.38
CA ASP A 365 34.21 2.93 11.67
C ASP A 365 33.00 2.37 12.44
N VAL A 366 31.92 2.00 11.74
CA VAL A 366 30.74 1.36 12.37
C VAL A 366 30.89 -0.15 12.54
N ALA A 367 31.91 -0.78 11.95
CA ALA A 367 32.07 -2.24 11.95
C ALA A 367 32.10 -2.83 13.35
N GLY A 368 32.85 -2.22 14.28
CA GLY A 368 32.92 -2.67 15.67
C GLY A 368 31.57 -2.59 16.37
N VAL A 369 30.81 -1.52 16.12
CA VAL A 369 29.45 -1.36 16.67
C VAL A 369 28.52 -2.44 16.11
N LEU A 370 28.57 -2.73 14.82
CA LEU A 370 27.79 -3.80 14.21
C LEU A 370 28.19 -5.19 14.77
N GLU A 371 29.48 -5.44 15.02
CA GLU A 371 29.90 -6.69 15.69
C GLU A 371 29.32 -6.79 17.10
N GLU A 372 29.30 -5.70 17.87
CA GLU A 372 28.68 -5.65 19.19
C GLU A 372 27.16 -5.86 19.11
N VAL A 373 26.47 -5.28 18.11
CA VAL A 373 25.04 -5.52 17.88
C VAL A 373 24.79 -7.00 17.60
N VAL A 374 25.54 -7.63 16.70
CA VAL A 374 25.37 -9.05 16.35
C VAL A 374 25.62 -9.97 17.56
N THR A 375 26.59 -9.62 18.41
CA THR A 375 27.00 -10.48 19.54
C THR A 375 26.15 -10.29 20.79
N THR A 376 25.72 -9.06 21.07
CA THR A 376 25.11 -8.70 22.37
C THR A 376 23.65 -8.25 22.27
N VAL A 377 23.18 -7.86 21.08
CA VAL A 377 21.84 -7.33 20.87
C VAL A 377 21.00 -8.32 20.07
N ASP A 378 21.26 -8.44 18.77
CA ASP A 378 20.56 -9.37 17.88
C ASP A 378 21.28 -9.52 16.52
N PRO A 379 21.67 -10.76 16.13
CA PRO A 379 22.20 -11.04 14.80
C PRO A 379 21.28 -10.66 13.64
N ASP A 380 19.95 -10.77 13.80
CA ASP A 380 18.98 -10.39 12.76
C ASP A 380 19.07 -8.89 12.47
N LEU A 381 18.97 -8.06 13.51
CA LEU A 381 19.11 -6.61 13.38
C LEU A 381 20.48 -6.21 12.82
N GLY A 382 21.56 -6.82 13.32
CA GLY A 382 22.91 -6.56 12.84
C GLY A 382 23.10 -6.91 11.36
N PHE A 383 22.51 -8.02 10.89
CA PHE A 383 22.56 -8.41 9.49
C PHE A 383 21.78 -7.45 8.60
N ARG A 384 20.57 -7.04 8.99
CA ARG A 384 19.79 -6.07 8.19
C ARG A 384 20.46 -4.71 8.09
N LEU A 385 21.07 -4.23 9.18
CA LEU A 385 21.82 -2.97 9.18
C LEU A 385 23.08 -3.08 8.31
N LEU A 386 23.76 -4.23 8.31
CA LEU A 386 24.88 -4.46 7.38
C LEU A 386 24.43 -4.31 5.93
N LEU A 387 23.35 -4.99 5.52
CA LEU A 387 22.86 -4.92 4.14
C LEU A 387 22.49 -3.48 3.73
N ASP A 388 21.79 -2.76 4.60
CA ASP A 388 21.38 -1.37 4.36
C ASP A 388 22.59 -0.42 4.26
N ILE A 389 23.60 -0.59 5.12
CA ILE A 389 24.84 0.21 5.09
C ILE A 389 25.66 -0.09 3.84
N LEU A 390 25.80 -1.36 3.43
CA LEU A 390 26.51 -1.72 2.20
C LEU A 390 25.83 -1.10 0.97
N LEU A 391 24.49 -1.04 0.97
CA LEU A 391 23.74 -0.37 -0.07
C LEU A 391 23.93 1.15 -0.02
N ALA A 392 23.81 1.77 1.15
CA ALA A 392 23.88 3.22 1.33
C ALA A 392 25.25 3.81 0.95
N TYR A 393 26.32 3.02 1.08
CA TYR A 393 27.70 3.42 0.77
C TYR A 393 28.25 2.80 -0.51
N ASP A 394 27.38 2.23 -1.36
CA ASP A 394 27.74 1.61 -2.65
C ASP A 394 28.93 0.64 -2.52
N VAL A 395 28.99 -0.14 -1.44
CA VAL A 395 30.07 -1.09 -1.22
C VAL A 395 29.90 -2.26 -2.19
N PRO A 396 30.91 -2.58 -3.02
CA PRO A 396 30.80 -3.68 -3.98
C PRO A 396 30.56 -5.03 -3.28
N VAL A 397 29.56 -5.77 -3.77
CA VAL A 397 29.22 -7.12 -3.31
C VAL A 397 29.37 -8.09 -4.47
N THR A 398 30.12 -9.16 -4.26
CA THR A 398 30.35 -10.24 -5.24
C THR A 398 29.15 -11.20 -5.33
N ASP A 399 29.01 -11.92 -6.44
CA ASP A 399 27.94 -12.92 -6.61
C ASP A 399 27.96 -14.02 -5.52
N ASP A 400 29.16 -14.41 -5.08
CA ASP A 400 29.34 -15.38 -4.00
C ASP A 400 28.84 -14.82 -2.65
N GLN A 401 29.03 -13.53 -2.39
CA GLN A 401 28.48 -12.86 -1.21
C GLN A 401 26.96 -12.72 -1.31
N CYS A 402 26.44 -12.32 -2.47
CA CYS A 402 25.00 -12.24 -2.72
C CYS A 402 24.30 -13.57 -2.43
N THR A 403 24.87 -14.69 -2.89
CA THR A 403 24.34 -16.04 -2.65
C THR A 403 24.32 -16.37 -1.15
N ARG A 404 25.37 -16.00 -0.40
CA ARG A 404 25.41 -16.21 1.05
C ARG A 404 24.46 -15.30 1.81
N TYR A 405 24.27 -14.06 1.37
CA TYR A 405 23.31 -13.13 1.94
C TYR A 405 21.89 -13.64 1.72
N GLN A 406 21.58 -14.19 0.54
CA GLN A 406 20.31 -14.87 0.26
C GLN A 406 20.09 -16.06 1.20
N ALA A 407 21.09 -16.93 1.37
CA ALA A 407 20.98 -18.06 2.28
C ALA A 407 20.76 -17.64 3.75
N LEU A 408 21.38 -16.55 4.20
CA LEU A 408 21.15 -15.99 5.54
C LEU A 408 19.76 -15.37 5.66
N ALA A 409 19.34 -14.58 4.67
CA ALA A 409 18.02 -13.99 4.62
C ALA A 409 16.91 -15.05 4.68
N GLU A 410 17.05 -16.16 3.96
CA GLU A 410 16.15 -17.31 4.04
C GLU A 410 16.11 -17.93 5.44
N GLN A 411 17.26 -18.06 6.12
CA GLN A 411 17.34 -18.61 7.49
C GLN A 411 16.70 -17.70 8.55
N PHE A 412 16.72 -16.38 8.32
CA PHE A 412 15.99 -15.39 9.13
C PHE A 412 14.51 -15.27 8.73
N GLY A 413 14.10 -15.82 7.58
CA GLY A 413 12.72 -15.78 7.10
C GLY A 413 12.36 -14.48 6.37
N TYR A 414 13.32 -13.84 5.72
CA TYR A 414 13.09 -12.63 4.93
C TYR A 414 12.30 -12.92 3.65
N GLY A 415 11.56 -11.92 3.16
CA GLY A 415 10.84 -12.01 1.89
C GLY A 415 11.82 -11.98 0.71
N ALA A 416 11.41 -12.54 -0.43
CA ALA A 416 12.24 -12.54 -1.65
C ALA A 416 12.67 -11.12 -2.08
N ASP A 417 11.76 -10.16 -1.91
CA ASP A 417 11.99 -8.75 -2.28
C ASP A 417 13.03 -8.05 -1.38
N HIS A 418 13.38 -8.62 -0.22
CA HIS A 418 14.37 -8.05 0.70
C HIS A 418 15.71 -7.82 0.03
N LEU A 419 16.18 -8.80 -0.74
CA LEU A 419 17.46 -8.67 -1.42
C LEU A 419 17.33 -8.16 -2.85
N ASP A 420 16.18 -8.30 -3.52
CA ASP A 420 16.04 -7.85 -4.90
C ASP A 420 16.16 -6.32 -5.05
N ASP A 421 15.69 -5.53 -4.08
CA ASP A 421 15.92 -4.07 -4.04
C ASP A 421 17.41 -3.72 -3.86
N HIS A 422 18.12 -4.46 -3.00
CA HIS A 422 19.57 -4.31 -2.79
C HIS A 422 20.39 -4.80 -4.01
N LEU A 423 20.00 -5.90 -4.64
CA LEU A 423 20.69 -6.56 -5.75
C LEU A 423 20.53 -5.85 -7.09
N SER A 424 19.42 -5.14 -7.30
CA SER A 424 19.20 -4.37 -8.54
C SER A 424 20.21 -3.22 -8.63
N ARG A 425 20.43 -2.50 -7.52
CA ARG A 425 21.41 -1.41 -7.44
C ARG A 425 22.86 -1.89 -7.48
N TRP A 426 23.19 -3.01 -6.84
CA TRP A 426 24.55 -3.57 -6.92
C TRP A 426 24.93 -4.09 -8.31
N ARG A 427 23.97 -4.62 -9.08
CA ARG A 427 24.20 -5.04 -10.48
C ARG A 427 24.41 -3.86 -11.42
N ASP A 428 23.74 -2.73 -11.18
CA ASP A 428 23.91 -1.51 -11.96
C ASP A 428 25.25 -0.80 -11.68
N GLY A 429 25.75 -0.88 -10.44
CA GLY A 429 27.08 -0.38 -10.06
C GLY A 429 28.27 -1.13 -10.69
N VAL A 430 28.09 -2.41 -11.05
CA VAL A 430 29.09 -3.19 -11.80
C VAL A 430 29.13 -2.78 -13.28
N SER A 431 28.02 -2.30 -13.85
CA SER A 431 27.96 -1.89 -15.26
C SER A 431 28.64 -0.53 -15.52
N THR A 432 28.66 0.37 -14.53
CA THR A 432 29.32 1.69 -14.65
C THR A 432 30.83 1.63 -14.41
N SER A 433 31.32 0.62 -13.70
CA SER A 433 32.76 0.42 -13.44
C SER A 433 33.49 -0.39 -14.53
N ALA A 434 32.76 -0.95 -15.50
CA ALA A 434 33.33 -1.58 -16.70
C ALA A 434 33.58 -0.60 -17.88
N GLN A 435 33.33 0.70 -17.69
CA GLN A 435 33.55 1.76 -18.70
C GLN A 435 34.48 2.91 -18.27
N GLN A 436 35.27 2.76 -17.20
CA GLN A 436 36.36 3.70 -16.87
C GLN A 436 37.74 3.11 -17.09
#